data_AF-A0AAW1QDU7-F1
#
_entry.id   AF-A0AAW1QDU7-F1
#
_cell.length_a   1.000
_cell.length_b   1.000
_cell.length_c   1.000
_cell.angle_alpha   90.00
_cell.angle_beta   90.00
_cell.angle_gamma   90.00
#
_symmetry.space_group_name_H-M   'P 1'
#
loop_
_entity.id
_entity.type
_entity.pdbx_description
1 polymer ?
#
loop_
_entity_poly.entity_id
_entity_poly.type
_entity_poly.pdbx_seq_one_letter_code
_entity_poly.pdbx_strand_id
1 'polypeptide(L)' 'MARYGSLEAFKFCCYISIPILMTYFIAGTPRNLEAIIKNRAYVVYPPEGPRPPTAEEMQERVQQSKPKSK' A
#
# COMPACT_ATOMS: atom_id res chain seq x y z
N MET A 1 42.18 21.21 -24.39
CA MET A 1 41.36 19.97 -24.28
C MET A 1 41.05 19.66 -22.81
N ALA A 2 40.13 20.39 -22.17
CA ALA A 2 39.78 20.12 -20.76
C ALA A 2 38.34 20.49 -20.36
N ARG A 3 37.49 20.85 -21.33
CA ARG A 3 36.15 21.40 -21.04
C ARG A 3 35.07 20.32 -20.88
N TYR A 4 35.29 19.12 -21.43
CA TYR A 4 34.34 17.99 -21.37
C TYR A 4 34.39 17.22 -20.04
N GLY A 5 35.57 17.12 -19.40
CA GLY A 5 35.74 16.33 -18.17
C GLY A 5 35.01 16.90 -16.94
N SER A 6 34.95 18.22 -16.78
CA SER A 6 34.23 18.84 -15.65
C SER A 6 32.72 18.62 -15.71
N LEU A 7 32.14 18.60 -16.92
CA LEU A 7 30.70 18.39 -17.10
C LEU A 7 30.33 16.92 -16.85
N GLU A 8 31.20 15.99 -17.25
CA GLU A 8 31.05 14.57 -16.98
C GLU A 8 31.18 14.25 -15.49
N ALA A 9 32.18 14.83 -14.82
CA ALA A 9 32.33 14.71 -13.36
C ALA A 9 31.12 15.29 -12.62
N PHE A 10 30.60 16.44 -13.05
CA PHE A 10 29.39 17.03 -12.45
C PHE A 10 28.18 16.10 -12.58
N LYS A 11 27.90 15.59 -13.80
CA LYS A 11 26.82 14.62 -14.03
C LYS A 11 26.96 13.40 -13.12
N PHE A 12 28.18 12.84 -13.04
CA PHE A 12 28.48 11.69 -12.19
C PHE A 12 28.20 11.99 -10.71
N CYS A 13 28.65 13.13 -10.20
CA CYS A 13 28.37 13.57 -8.84
C CYS A 13 26.87 13.73 -8.59
N CYS A 14 26.11 14.29 -9.53
CA CYS A 14 24.65 14.40 -9.41
C CYS A 14 23.99 13.02 -9.33
N TYR A 15 24.38 12.08 -10.20
CA TYR A 15 23.79 10.74 -10.20
C TYR A 15 24.00 9.97 -8.89
N ILE A 16 25.11 10.23 -8.19
CA ILE A 16 25.40 9.59 -6.90
C ILE A 16 24.79 10.37 -5.73
N SER A 17 25.01 11.68 -5.68
CA SER A 17 24.61 12.50 -4.54
C SER A 17 23.10 12.63 -4.42
N ILE A 18 22.36 12.78 -5.53
CA ILE A 18 20.92 13.00 -5.47
C ILE A 18 20.19 11.81 -4.82
N PRO A 19 20.37 10.54 -5.24
CA PRO A 19 19.70 9.41 -4.58
C PRO A 19 20.14 9.22 -3.12
N ILE A 20 21.41 9.43 -2.80
CA ILE A 20 21.93 9.29 -1.43
C ILE A 20 21.26 10.33 -0.51
N LEU A 21 21.28 11.59 -0.91
CA LEU A 21 20.68 12.67 -0.13
C LEU A 21 19.18 12.50 -0.05
N MET A 22 18.52 12.13 -1.15
CA MET A 22 17.09 11.86 -1.17
C MET A 22 16.73 10.74 -0.18
N THR A 23 17.49 9.65 -0.15
CA THR A 23 17.26 8.56 0.80
C THR A 23 17.49 9.03 2.24
N TYR A 24 18.56 9.77 2.50
CA TYR A 24 18.88 10.26 3.84
C TYR A 24 17.81 11.22 4.39
N PHE A 25 17.40 12.21 3.60
CA PHE A 25 16.41 13.20 4.06
C PHE A 25 14.98 12.67 4.08
N ILE A 26 14.60 11.83 3.12
CA ILE A 26 13.22 11.31 3.01
C ILE A 26 13.04 10.05 3.86
N ALA A 27 13.90 9.04 3.67
CA ALA A 27 13.77 7.75 4.34
C ALA A 27 14.48 7.69 5.70
N GLY A 28 15.43 8.59 5.99
CA GLY A 28 16.08 8.67 7.30
C GLY A 28 15.15 9.12 8.44
N THR A 29 13.99 9.71 8.10
CA THR A 29 12.95 10.06 9.10
C THR A 29 11.69 9.26 8.85
N PRO A 30 11.30 8.34 9.75
CA PRO A 30 10.12 7.49 9.54
C PRO A 30 8.82 8.28 9.37
N ARG A 31 8.71 9.46 10.00
CA ARG A 31 7.55 10.36 9.88
C ARG A 31 7.35 10.91 8.45
N ASN A 32 8.42 11.29 7.76
CA ASN A 32 8.34 11.81 6.39
C ASN A 32 7.99 10.70 5.41
N LEU A 33 8.62 9.53 5.60
CA LEU A 33 8.37 8.35 4.79
C LEU A 33 6.91 7.87 4.93
N GLU A 34 6.39 7.80 6.15
CA GLU A 34 5.01 7.43 6.44
C GLU A 34 4.01 8.41 5.81
N ALA A 35 4.27 9.71 5.89
CA ALA A 35 3.42 10.73 5.28
C ALA A 35 3.36 10.59 3.74
N ILE A 36 4.49 10.30 3.09
CA ILE A 36 4.55 10.08 1.64
C ILE A 36 3.83 8.80 1.23
N ILE A 37 4.02 7.70 1.97
CA ILE A 37 3.38 6.41 1.69
C ILE A 37 1.86 6.52 1.84
N LYS A 38 1.38 7.18 2.89
CA LYS A 38 -0.06 7.36 3.16
C LYS A 38 -0.79 8.17 2.07
N ASN A 39 -0.10 9.10 1.40
CA ASN A 39 -0.69 9.87 0.29
C ASN A 39 -1.00 9.04 -0.97
N ARG A 40 -0.47 7.82 -1.09
CA ARG A 40 -0.62 6.97 -2.28
C ARG A 40 -1.12 5.56 -1.93
N ALA A 41 -1.92 5.42 -0.88
CA ALA A 41 -2.45 4.12 -0.45
C ALA A 41 -3.18 3.41 -1.62
N TYR A 42 -2.54 2.39 -2.18
CA TYR A 42 -2.97 1.66 -3.39
C TYR A 42 -3.90 0.48 -3.08
N VAL A 43 -3.97 0.07 -1.81
CA VAL A 43 -4.76 -1.10 -1.40
C VAL A 43 -6.06 -0.62 -0.77
N VAL A 44 -7.13 -0.63 -1.56
CA VAL A 44 -8.50 -0.52 -1.05
C VAL A 44 -9.01 -1.93 -0.83
N TYR A 45 -9.10 -2.35 0.43
CA TYR A 45 -9.78 -3.60 0.74
C TYR A 45 -11.26 -3.43 0.41
N PRO A 46 -11.88 -4.42 -0.27
CA PRO A 46 -13.32 -4.41 -0.46
C PRO A 46 -13.99 -4.37 0.92
N PRO A 47 -15.19 -3.76 1.03
CA PRO A 47 -15.95 -3.78 2.27
C PRO A 47 -16.05 -5.20 2.80
N GLU A 48 -15.76 -5.40 4.08
CA GLU A 48 -16.03 -6.66 4.79
C GLU A 48 -17.45 -7.11 4.41
N GLY A 49 -17.56 -8.34 3.90
CA GLY A 49 -18.86 -8.90 3.55
C GLY A 49 -19.77 -8.96 4.78
N PRO A 50 -21.10 -9.07 4.60
CA PRO A 50 -21.99 -9.30 5.74
C PRO A 50 -21.45 -10.49 6.54
N ARG A 51 -21.39 -10.33 7.87
CA ARG A 51 -20.98 -11.43 8.74
C ARG A 51 -21.82 -12.66 8.41
N PRO A 52 -21.20 -13.86 8.36
CA PRO A 52 -21.95 -15.07 8.09
C PRO A 52 -23.07 -15.21 9.13
N PRO A 53 -24.24 -15.73 8.72
CA PRO A 53 -25.36 -15.94 9.63
C PRO A 53 -24.94 -16.85 10.79
N THR A 54 -25.53 -16.61 11.95
CA THR A 54 -25.28 -17.35 13.18
C THR A 54 -25.82 -18.78 13.05
N ALA A 55 -25.27 -19.74 13.81
CA ALA A 55 -25.71 -21.13 13.76
C ALA A 55 -27.22 -21.30 14.06
N GLU A 56 -27.76 -20.50 14.98
CA GLU A 56 -29.19 -20.47 15.30
C GLU A 56 -30.03 -20.00 14.09
N GLU A 57 -29.63 -18.88 13.47
CA GLU A 57 -30.28 -18.34 12.26
C GLU A 57 -30.22 -19.31 11.07
N MET A 58 -29.15 -20.11 10.98
CA MET A 58 -29.03 -21.17 9.97
C MET A 58 -30.03 -22.30 10.22
N GLN A 59 -30.23 -22.71 11.48
CA GLN A 59 -31.19 -23.76 11.83
C GLN A 59 -32.63 -23.33 11.57
N GLU A 60 -32.98 -22.06 11.83
CA GLU A 60 -34.29 -21.51 11.51
C GLU A 60 -34.57 -21.51 10.01
N ARG A 61 -33.59 -21.11 9.19
CA ARG A 61 -33.71 -21.18 7.72
C ARG A 61 -33.90 -22.61 7.21
N VAL A 62 -33.23 -23.58 7.82
CA VAL A 62 -33.41 -25.01 7.49
C VAL A 62 -34.81 -25.48 7.87
N GLN A 63 -35.35 -25.06 9.01
CA GLN A 63 -36.70 -25.43 9.43
C GLN A 63 -37.78 -24.78 8.56
N GLN A 64 -37.58 -23.54 8.11
CA GLN A 64 -38.49 -22.83 7.20
C GLN A 64 -38.48 -23.39 5.77
N SER A 65 -37.33 -23.88 5.30
CA SER A 65 -37.16 -24.47 3.97
C SER A 65 -37.56 -25.94 3.89
N LYS A 66 -37.82 -26.61 5.03
CA LYS A 66 -38.39 -27.96 5.03
C LYS A 66 -39.76 -27.94 4.35
N PRO A 67 -39.98 -28.77 3.30
CA PRO A 67 -41.28 -28.87 2.68
C PRO A 67 -42.28 -29.32 3.75
N LYS A 68 -43.40 -28.60 3.89
CA LYS A 68 -44.51 -29.07 4.71
C LYS A 68 -44.96 -30.40 4.12
N SER A 69 -44.61 -31.49 4.82
CA SER A 69 -45.18 -32.80 4.52
C SER A 69 -46.70 -32.65 4.59
N LYS A 70 -47.36 -32.88 3.46
CA LYS A 70 -48.82 -33.08 3.43
C LYS A 70 -49.20 -34.30 4.24
#